data_AF-A0A925EGT1-F1
#
_entry.id   AF-A0A925EGT1-F1
#
_cell.length_a   1.000
_cell.length_b   1.000
_cell.length_c   1.000
_cell.angle_alpha   90.00
_cell.angle_beta   90.00
_cell.angle_gamma   90.00
#
_symmetry.space_group_name_H-M   'P 1'
#
loop_
_entity.id
_entity.type
_entity.pdbx_description
1 polymer ?
#
loop_
_entity_poly.entity_id
_entity_poly.type
_entity_poly.pdbx_seq_one_letter_code
_entity_poly.pdbx_strand_id
1 'polypeptide(L)'
;MFKRSILLAILFLSLLLAACGEKAAPDPEVTAVPPTVTLTLDLCSEENLPAETGKVNKLMREFDDYSILASGTPQTQLIQIIPDLQRILRDAEDQSVPACLNDLKQLQLNHMRTVVQTLITFMSATDETGVEVINAGIAQARSFHEQYDIEMARLLGITLAAPPPTFTPAPVATP
;
A
#
# COMPACT_ATOMS: atom_id res chain seq x y z
N MET A 1 -34.19 21.48 26.71
CA MET A 1 -33.96 20.07 27.09
C MET A 1 -32.53 19.58 26.80
N PHE A 2 -31.91 19.95 25.67
CA PHE A 2 -30.56 19.49 25.26
C PHE A 2 -29.41 19.74 26.26
N LYS A 3 -29.40 20.90 26.94
CA LYS A 3 -28.34 21.26 27.92
C LYS A 3 -28.30 20.37 29.16
N ARG A 4 -29.44 19.81 29.59
CA ARG A 4 -29.52 18.88 30.73
C ARG A 4 -28.98 17.49 30.37
N SER A 5 -29.18 17.04 29.13
CA SER A 5 -28.66 15.76 28.65
C SER A 5 -27.13 15.75 28.47
N ILE A 6 -26.53 16.88 28.09
CA ILE A 6 -25.06 17.00 27.97
C ILE A 6 -24.38 16.96 29.34
N LEU A 7 -24.97 17.61 30.35
CA LEU A 7 -24.45 17.59 31.73
C LEU A 7 -24.49 16.18 32.35
N LEU A 8 -25.50 15.37 32.03
CA LEU A 8 -25.62 13.98 32.46
C LEU A 8 -24.57 13.06 31.80
N ALA A 9 -24.27 13.28 30.51
CA ALA A 9 -23.27 12.49 29.79
C ALA A 9 -21.85 12.71 30.30
N ILE A 10 -21.50 13.96 30.68
CA ILE A 10 -20.17 14.30 31.22
C ILE A 10 -19.98 13.72 32.63
N LEU A 11 -21.04 13.67 33.44
CA LEU A 11 -21.00 13.09 34.79
C LEU A 11 -20.84 11.55 34.76
N PHE A 12 -21.38 10.89 33.74
CA PHE A 12 -21.22 9.44 33.55
C PHE A 12 -19.81 9.05 33.07
N LEU A 13 -19.19 9.88 32.22
CA LEU A 13 -17.85 9.62 31.69
C LEU A 13 -16.75 9.74 32.77
N SER A 14 -16.99 10.55 33.81
CA SER A 14 -16.02 10.76 34.92
C SER A 14 -16.03 9.65 35.97
N LEU A 15 -17.07 8.81 36.04
CA LEU A 15 -17.10 7.63 36.93
C LEU A 15 -16.31 6.43 36.39
N LEU A 16 -16.00 6.38 35.09
CA LEU A 16 -15.32 5.23 34.46
C LEU A 16 -13.78 5.30 34.55
N LEU A 17 -13.20 6.41 34.98
CA LEU A 17 -11.74 6.61 35.07
C LEU A 17 -11.14 6.29 36.46
N ALA A 18 -11.96 5.88 37.44
CA ALA A 18 -11.51 5.67 38.83
C ALA A 18 -11.27 4.19 39.21
N ALA A 19 -11.29 3.25 38.27
CA ALA A 19 -11.20 1.82 38.54
C ALA A 19 -9.98 1.15 37.87
N CYS A 20 -8.78 1.54 38.29
CA CYS A 20 -7.57 0.72 38.21
C CYS A 20 -6.71 1.00 39.45
N GLY A 21 -7.13 0.44 40.58
CA GLY A 21 -6.33 0.38 41.80
C GLY A 21 -5.92 -1.07 42.02
N GLU A 22 -4.79 -1.47 41.44
CA GLU A 22 -4.23 -2.81 41.61
C GLU A 22 -3.68 -2.96 43.03
N LYS A 23 -4.19 -3.96 43.75
CA LYS A 23 -3.81 -4.27 45.12
C LYS A 23 -2.55 -5.14 45.09
N ALA A 24 -1.41 -4.59 45.50
CA ALA A 24 -0.17 -5.35 45.68
C ALA A 24 -0.40 -6.49 46.69
N ALA A 25 -0.31 -7.73 46.20
CA ALA A 25 -0.21 -8.93 47.03
C ALA A 25 1.26 -9.12 47.47
N PRO A 26 1.53 -9.81 48.59
CA PRO A 26 2.88 -10.09 49.04
C PRO A 26 3.55 -11.11 48.11
N ASP A 27 4.83 -10.87 47.80
CA ASP A 27 5.70 -11.71 46.98
C ASP A 27 5.64 -13.19 47.36
N PRO A 28 5.28 -14.10 46.43
CA PRO A 28 5.81 -15.45 46.46
C PRO A 28 7.25 -15.39 45.96
N GLU A 29 8.17 -15.93 46.76
CA GLU A 29 9.60 -16.08 46.45
C GLU A 29 9.78 -16.71 45.05
N VAL A 30 10.02 -15.86 44.04
CA VAL A 30 10.23 -16.28 42.66
C VAL A 30 11.64 -16.86 42.58
N THR A 31 11.71 -18.19 42.53
CA THR A 31 12.90 -18.86 42.02
C THR A 31 13.13 -18.33 40.60
N ALA A 32 14.22 -17.57 40.41
CA ALA A 32 14.57 -16.97 39.13
C ALA A 32 14.74 -18.07 38.07
N VAL A 33 13.71 -18.29 37.27
CA VAL A 33 13.82 -19.05 36.02
C VAL A 33 14.65 -18.19 35.08
N PRO A 34 15.79 -18.68 34.55
CA PRO A 34 16.56 -17.91 33.57
C PRO A 34 15.64 -17.54 32.41
N PRO A 35 15.73 -16.30 31.87
CA PRO A 35 14.87 -15.88 30.78
C PRO A 35 15.03 -16.87 29.63
N THR A 36 13.95 -17.59 29.31
CA THR A 36 13.88 -18.39 28.09
C THR A 36 13.90 -17.38 26.95
N VAL A 37 15.04 -17.30 26.26
CA VAL A 37 15.21 -16.49 25.05
C VAL A 37 14.21 -17.04 24.03
N THR A 38 13.06 -16.38 23.92
CA THR A 38 12.14 -16.65 22.82
C THR A 38 12.75 -15.92 21.63
N LEU A 39 13.38 -16.66 20.72
CA LEU A 39 13.86 -16.11 19.46
C LEU A 39 12.64 -15.63 18.67
N THR A 40 12.32 -14.34 18.77
CA THR A 40 11.34 -13.70 17.89
C THR A 40 11.83 -13.88 16.47
N LEU A 41 10.99 -14.45 15.60
CA LEU A 41 11.30 -14.66 14.19
C LEU A 41 11.63 -13.30 13.54
N ASP A 42 12.83 -13.17 12.98
CA ASP A 42 13.21 -11.99 12.21
C ASP A 42 12.61 -12.06 10.81
N LEU A 43 11.50 -11.36 10.59
CA LEU A 43 10.82 -11.27 9.30
C LEU A 43 11.63 -10.52 8.23
N CYS A 44 12.68 -9.81 8.63
CA CYS A 44 13.56 -9.05 7.74
C CYS A 44 14.87 -9.78 7.43
N SER A 45 15.04 -11.03 7.90
CA SER A 45 16.18 -11.85 7.53
C SER A 45 16.13 -12.20 6.04
N GLU A 46 17.30 -12.37 5.42
CA GLU A 46 17.41 -12.76 4.00
C GLU A 46 16.61 -14.03 3.66
N GLU A 47 16.49 -14.96 4.62
CA GLU A 47 15.72 -16.20 4.48
C GLU A 47 14.20 -15.95 4.43
N ASN A 48 13.68 -15.00 5.23
CA ASN A 48 12.25 -14.71 5.32
C ASN A 48 11.78 -13.63 4.34
N LEU A 49 12.70 -12.78 3.89
CA LEU A 49 12.39 -11.61 3.08
C LEU A 49 11.64 -11.93 1.77
N PRO A 50 11.98 -12.99 0.99
CA PRO A 50 11.23 -13.35 -0.21
C PRO A 50 9.76 -13.73 0.08
N ALA A 51 9.50 -14.36 1.22
CA ALA A 51 8.14 -14.72 1.61
C ALA A 51 7.35 -13.46 2.01
N GLU A 52 7.96 -12.54 2.74
CA GLU A 52 7.32 -11.29 3.17
C GLU A 52 7.08 -10.34 1.97
N THR A 53 8.06 -10.16 1.07
CA THR A 53 7.87 -9.36 -0.16
C THR A 53 6.82 -9.99 -1.07
N GLY A 54 6.76 -11.33 -1.15
CA GLY A 54 5.73 -12.05 -1.89
C GLY A 54 4.31 -11.73 -1.44
N LYS A 55 4.09 -11.48 -0.15
CA LYS A 55 2.77 -11.07 0.38
C LYS A 55 2.36 -9.68 -0.12
N VAL A 56 3.29 -8.73 -0.16
CA VAL A 56 3.07 -7.38 -0.71
C VAL A 56 2.81 -7.47 -2.21
N ASN A 57 3.67 -8.22 -2.92
CA ASN A 57 3.61 -8.36 -4.37
C ASN A 57 2.33 -9.04 -4.87
N LYS A 58 1.73 -9.92 -4.06
CA LYS A 58 0.46 -10.55 -4.41
C LYS A 58 -0.63 -9.52 -4.71
N LEU A 59 -0.80 -8.51 -3.85
CA LEU A 59 -1.81 -7.47 -4.04
C LEU A 59 -1.43 -6.53 -5.18
N MET A 60 -0.14 -6.26 -5.38
CA MET A 60 0.34 -5.48 -6.53
C MET A 60 -0.02 -6.16 -7.85
N ARG A 61 0.25 -7.47 -7.99
CA ARG A 61 -0.09 -8.23 -9.20
C ARG A 61 -1.59 -8.27 -9.47
N GLU A 62 -2.40 -8.50 -8.44
CA GLU A 62 -3.86 -8.47 -8.58
C GLU A 62 -4.34 -7.08 -9.05
N PHE A 63 -3.79 -6.02 -8.49
CA PHE A 63 -4.10 -4.65 -8.89
C PHE A 63 -3.67 -4.35 -10.33
N ASP A 64 -2.47 -4.80 -10.74
CA ASP A 64 -1.95 -4.64 -12.10
C ASP A 64 -2.84 -5.36 -13.13
N ASP A 65 -3.32 -6.56 -12.81
CA ASP A 65 -4.25 -7.31 -13.68
C ASP A 65 -5.55 -6.52 -13.92
N TYR A 66 -6.15 -5.94 -12.87
CA TYR A 66 -7.32 -5.07 -13.00
C TYR A 66 -7.00 -3.74 -13.68
N SER A 67 -5.78 -3.22 -13.52
CA SER A 67 -5.34 -1.98 -14.18
C SER A 67 -5.20 -2.18 -15.69
N ILE A 68 -4.70 -3.34 -16.12
CA ILE A 68 -4.67 -3.76 -17.53
C ILE A 68 -6.10 -3.87 -18.05
N LEU A 69 -7.00 -4.53 -17.33
CA LEU A 69 -8.41 -4.62 -17.71
C LEU A 69 -9.05 -3.23 -17.86
N ALA A 70 -8.80 -2.32 -16.91
CA ALA A 70 -9.27 -0.94 -16.97
C ALA A 70 -8.74 -0.19 -18.20
N SER A 71 -7.47 -0.39 -18.58
CA SER A 71 -6.86 0.27 -19.74
C SER A 71 -7.52 -0.12 -21.08
N GLY A 72 -8.11 -1.31 -21.16
CA GLY A 72 -8.88 -1.78 -22.32
C GLY A 72 -10.39 -1.52 -22.23
N THR A 73 -10.87 -0.98 -21.11
CA THR A 73 -12.32 -0.83 -20.84
C THR A 73 -12.82 0.55 -21.31
N PRO A 74 -13.96 0.64 -22.02
CA PRO A 74 -14.54 1.92 -22.38
C PRO A 74 -14.83 2.80 -21.15
N GLN A 75 -14.64 4.11 -21.27
CA GLN A 75 -14.80 5.08 -20.17
C GLN A 75 -16.12 4.92 -19.39
N THR A 76 -17.24 4.67 -20.09
CA THR A 76 -18.58 4.50 -19.49
C THR A 76 -18.73 3.20 -18.70
N GLN A 77 -17.86 2.22 -18.92
CA GLN A 77 -17.88 0.92 -18.25
C GLN A 77 -16.88 0.83 -17.08
N LEU A 78 -15.98 1.82 -16.93
CA LEU A 78 -15.00 1.86 -15.85
C LEU A 78 -15.63 1.87 -14.45
N ILE A 79 -16.89 2.31 -14.33
CA ILE A 79 -17.65 2.23 -13.08
C ILE A 79 -17.80 0.80 -12.55
N GLN A 80 -17.69 -0.22 -13.41
CA GLN A 80 -17.73 -1.62 -13.03
C GLN A 80 -16.37 -2.16 -12.54
N ILE A 81 -15.27 -1.50 -12.90
CA ILE A 81 -13.90 -1.96 -12.63
C ILE A 81 -13.25 -1.22 -11.45
N ILE A 82 -13.49 0.09 -11.34
CA ILE A 82 -12.92 0.92 -10.26
C ILE A 82 -13.24 0.40 -8.84
N PRO A 83 -14.43 -0.15 -8.53
CA PRO A 83 -14.71 -0.70 -7.21
C PRO A 83 -13.77 -1.83 -6.81
N ASP A 84 -13.37 -2.70 -7.75
CA ASP A 84 -12.43 -3.79 -7.49
C ASP A 84 -11.01 -3.26 -7.27
N LEU A 85 -10.55 -2.31 -8.08
CA LEU A 85 -9.27 -1.62 -7.86
C LEU A 85 -9.23 -0.94 -6.47
N GLN A 86 -10.31 -0.29 -6.07
CA GLN A 86 -10.42 0.34 -4.75
C GLN A 86 -10.48 -0.68 -3.62
N ARG A 87 -11.08 -1.86 -3.83
CA ARG A 87 -11.04 -2.96 -2.85
C ARG A 87 -9.61 -3.42 -2.64
N ILE A 88 -8.87 -3.71 -3.72
CA ILE A 88 -7.49 -4.18 -3.62
C ILE A 88 -6.58 -3.12 -2.96
N LEU A 89 -6.78 -1.83 -3.28
CA LEU A 89 -6.07 -0.74 -2.61
C LEU A 89 -6.33 -0.74 -1.09
N ARG A 90 -7.58 -0.89 -0.64
CA ARG A 90 -7.89 -0.98 0.80
C ARG A 90 -7.26 -2.21 1.45
N ASP A 91 -7.32 -3.35 0.76
CA ASP A 91 -6.68 -4.59 1.23
C ASP A 91 -5.16 -4.39 1.40
N ALA A 92 -4.52 -3.62 0.51
CA ALA A 92 -3.10 -3.26 0.61
C ALA A 92 -2.81 -2.23 1.73
N GLU A 93 -3.71 -1.26 1.94
CA GLU A 93 -3.61 -0.30 3.05
C GLU A 93 -3.65 -1.02 4.41
N ASP A 94 -4.56 -1.98 4.56
CA ASP A 94 -4.77 -2.77 5.78
C ASP A 94 -3.68 -3.84 6.04
N GLN A 95 -2.89 -4.20 5.03
CA GLN A 95 -1.84 -5.21 5.15
C GLN A 95 -0.70 -4.74 6.08
N SER A 96 -0.52 -5.37 7.24
CA SER A 96 0.68 -5.14 8.07
C SER A 96 1.93 -5.69 7.37
N VAL A 97 3.01 -4.91 7.35
CA VAL A 97 4.32 -5.31 6.82
C VAL A 97 5.41 -5.06 7.86
N PRO A 98 6.48 -5.87 7.89
CA PRO A 98 7.64 -5.61 8.74
C PRO A 98 8.34 -4.32 8.30
N ALA A 99 9.08 -3.69 9.22
CA ALA A 99 9.65 -2.36 9.00
C ALA A 99 10.58 -2.27 7.77
N CYS A 100 11.28 -3.36 7.44
CA CYS A 100 12.13 -3.44 6.25
C CYS A 100 11.38 -3.33 4.92
N LEU A 101 10.05 -3.50 4.91
CA LEU A 101 9.21 -3.42 3.71
C LEU A 101 8.38 -2.13 3.63
N ASN A 102 8.62 -1.17 4.52
CA ASN A 102 7.85 0.08 4.55
C ASN A 102 7.95 0.85 3.23
N ASP A 103 9.15 0.99 2.67
CA ASP A 103 9.37 1.74 1.43
C ASP A 103 8.68 1.06 0.25
N LEU A 104 8.80 -0.27 0.15
CA LEU A 104 8.10 -1.08 -0.85
C LEU A 104 6.58 -0.90 -0.76
N LYS A 105 6.02 -0.97 0.45
CA LYS A 105 4.58 -0.76 0.68
C LYS A 105 4.16 0.66 0.30
N GLN A 106 4.95 1.69 0.64
CA GLN A 106 4.62 3.07 0.28
C GLN A 106 4.59 3.26 -1.25
N LEU A 107 5.55 2.72 -1.97
CA LEU A 107 5.60 2.77 -3.43
C LEU A 107 4.40 2.06 -4.06
N GLN A 108 4.04 0.87 -3.55
CA GLN A 108 2.83 0.15 -3.94
C GLN A 108 1.57 1.02 -3.77
N LEU A 109 1.36 1.56 -2.57
CA LEU A 109 0.17 2.37 -2.28
C LEU A 109 0.11 3.65 -3.11
N ASN A 110 1.26 4.31 -3.33
CA ASN A 110 1.33 5.51 -4.16
C ASN A 110 0.98 5.20 -5.61
N HIS A 111 1.50 4.10 -6.17
CA HIS A 111 1.12 3.62 -7.50
C HIS A 111 -0.39 3.38 -7.58
N MET A 112 -0.93 2.52 -6.71
CA MET A 112 -2.33 2.10 -6.72
C MET A 112 -3.29 3.29 -6.59
N ARG A 113 -3.02 4.21 -5.65
CA ARG A 113 -3.83 5.41 -5.45
C ARG A 113 -3.79 6.32 -6.67
N THR A 114 -2.61 6.48 -7.28
CA THR A 114 -2.44 7.32 -8.47
C THR A 114 -3.23 6.75 -9.65
N VAL A 115 -3.20 5.43 -9.86
CA VAL A 115 -3.99 4.77 -10.91
C VAL A 115 -5.49 4.96 -10.69
N VAL A 116 -5.99 4.68 -9.48
CA VAL A 116 -7.42 4.86 -9.15
C VAL A 116 -7.85 6.30 -9.37
N GLN A 117 -7.07 7.27 -8.87
CA GLN A 117 -7.39 8.69 -9.02
C GLN A 117 -7.38 9.12 -10.49
N THR A 118 -6.42 8.62 -11.27
CA THR A 118 -6.32 8.91 -12.71
C THR A 118 -7.53 8.36 -13.47
N LEU A 119 -7.99 7.14 -13.15
CA LEU A 119 -9.18 6.55 -13.76
C LEU A 119 -10.46 7.32 -13.40
N ILE A 120 -10.59 7.76 -12.16
CA ILE A 120 -11.71 8.61 -11.72
C ILE A 120 -11.69 9.95 -12.48
N THR A 121 -10.52 10.59 -12.59
CA THR A 121 -10.37 11.83 -13.35
C THR A 121 -10.73 11.60 -14.82
N PHE A 122 -10.25 10.51 -15.43
CA PHE A 122 -10.58 10.15 -16.80
C PHE A 122 -12.08 10.00 -17.01
N MET A 123 -12.81 9.37 -16.09
CA MET A 123 -14.28 9.29 -16.18
C MET A 123 -14.99 10.64 -16.14
N SER A 124 -14.42 11.63 -15.44
CA SER A 124 -14.99 12.98 -15.31
C SER A 124 -14.49 13.99 -16.34
N ALA A 125 -13.44 13.68 -17.10
CA ALA A 125 -12.80 14.63 -18.00
C ALA A 125 -13.69 14.94 -19.22
N THR A 126 -13.93 16.23 -19.44
CA THR A 126 -14.74 16.74 -20.57
C THR A 126 -13.99 17.72 -21.47
N ASP A 127 -12.75 18.09 -21.12
CA ASP A 127 -11.96 19.12 -21.79
C ASP A 127 -10.45 18.78 -21.84
N GLU A 128 -9.67 19.65 -22.48
CA GLU A 128 -8.22 19.50 -22.67
C GLU A 128 -7.44 19.55 -21.35
N THR A 129 -7.90 20.31 -20.36
CA THR A 129 -7.28 20.36 -19.02
C THR A 129 -7.38 19.00 -18.34
N GLY A 130 -8.48 18.27 -18.51
CA GLY A 130 -8.61 16.90 -18.05
C GLY A 130 -7.53 15.98 -18.64
N VAL A 131 -7.23 16.11 -19.93
CA VAL A 131 -6.23 15.29 -20.64
C VAL A 131 -4.82 15.49 -20.07
N GLU A 132 -4.43 16.73 -19.76
CA GLU A 132 -3.13 17.01 -19.15
C GLU A 132 -2.99 16.35 -17.77
N VAL A 133 -4.02 16.47 -16.93
CA VAL A 133 -4.05 15.84 -15.59
C VAL A 133 -3.98 14.32 -15.69
N ILE A 134 -4.67 13.72 -16.65
CA ILE A 134 -4.64 12.28 -16.89
C ILE A 134 -3.23 11.84 -17.31
N ASN A 135 -2.61 12.52 -18.26
CA ASN A 135 -1.26 12.19 -18.73
C ASN A 135 -0.22 12.30 -17.61
N ALA A 136 -0.32 13.35 -16.77
CA ALA A 136 0.50 13.49 -15.58
C ALA A 136 0.28 12.33 -14.59
N GLY A 137 -0.98 11.95 -14.35
CA GLY A 137 -1.33 10.81 -13.51
C GLY A 137 -0.74 9.48 -14.03
N ILE A 138 -0.81 9.23 -15.34
CA ILE A 138 -0.22 8.05 -15.98
C ILE A 138 1.31 8.04 -15.79
N ALA A 139 1.99 9.15 -16.05
CA ALA A 139 3.43 9.25 -15.90
C ALA A 139 3.87 9.04 -14.44
N GLN A 140 3.15 9.64 -13.49
CA GLN A 140 3.40 9.49 -12.07
C GLN A 140 3.18 8.05 -11.59
N ALA A 141 2.10 7.40 -12.03
CA ALA A 141 1.83 6.01 -11.70
C ALA A 141 2.95 5.08 -12.20
N ARG A 142 3.42 5.27 -13.45
CA ARG A 142 4.56 4.50 -14.00
C ARG A 142 5.83 4.71 -13.18
N SER A 143 6.13 5.95 -12.82
CA SER A 143 7.31 6.25 -12.00
C SER A 143 7.26 5.57 -10.63
N PHE A 144 6.09 5.48 -9.99
CA PHE A 144 5.97 4.73 -8.73
C PHE A 144 6.11 3.22 -8.91
N HIS A 145 5.60 2.67 -10.02
CA HIS A 145 5.75 1.24 -10.35
C HIS A 145 7.21 0.88 -10.62
N GLU A 146 7.92 1.70 -11.41
CA GLU A 146 9.35 1.52 -11.67
C GLU A 146 10.18 1.56 -10.37
N GLN A 147 9.88 2.50 -9.47
CA GLN A 147 10.54 2.57 -8.16
C GLN A 147 10.20 1.34 -7.29
N TYR A 148 8.97 0.86 -7.35
CA TYR A 148 8.55 -0.37 -6.67
C TYR A 148 9.36 -1.58 -7.16
N ASP A 149 9.55 -1.72 -8.48
CA ASP A 149 10.35 -2.80 -9.07
C ASP A 149 11.83 -2.72 -8.66
N ILE A 150 12.38 -1.50 -8.61
CA ILE A 150 13.75 -1.25 -8.12
C ILE A 150 13.89 -1.66 -6.65
N GLU A 151 12.94 -1.26 -5.81
CA GLU A 151 12.96 -1.59 -4.39
C GLU A 151 12.78 -3.08 -4.14
N MET A 152 11.87 -3.73 -4.89
CA MET A 152 11.71 -5.18 -4.88
C MET A 152 13.01 -5.89 -5.24
N ALA A 153 13.70 -5.42 -6.29
CA ALA A 153 14.97 -5.98 -6.71
C ALA A 153 16.08 -5.80 -5.65
N ARG A 154 16.15 -4.60 -5.04
CA ARG A 154 17.08 -4.28 -3.96
C ARG A 154 16.87 -5.21 -2.76
N LEU A 155 15.62 -5.41 -2.35
CA LEU A 155 15.27 -6.28 -1.22
C LEU A 155 15.63 -7.74 -1.51
N LEU A 156 15.39 -8.22 -2.73
CA LEU A 156 15.68 -9.60 -3.12
C LEU A 156 17.15 -9.85 -3.52
N GLY A 157 18.01 -8.82 -3.49
CA GLY A 157 19.41 -8.94 -3.89
C GLY A 157 19.59 -9.29 -5.38
N ILE A 158 18.62 -8.96 -6.23
CA ILE A 158 18.68 -9.21 -7.68
C ILE A 158 19.04 -7.94 -8.43
N THR A 159 19.86 -8.08 -9.49
CA THR A 159 20.18 -6.97 -10.38
C THR A 159 19.14 -6.89 -11.50
N LEU A 160 18.50 -5.72 -11.67
CA LEU A 160 17.61 -5.49 -12.81
C LEU A 160 18.43 -5.41 -14.10
N ALA A 161 18.00 -6.12 -15.15
CA ALA A 161 18.60 -6.01 -16.47
C ALA A 161 18.28 -4.63 -17.08
N ALA A 162 19.28 -3.95 -17.64
CA ALA A 162 19.04 -2.70 -18.37
C ALA A 162 18.15 -2.97 -19.60
N PRO A 163 17.21 -2.06 -19.95
CA PRO A 163 16.43 -2.19 -21.16
C PRO A 163 17.37 -2.26 -22.37
N PRO A 164 17.10 -3.13 -23.36
CA PRO A 164 17.92 -3.22 -24.56
C PRO A 164 17.95 -1.86 -25.27
N PRO A 165 19.09 -1.46 -25.88
CA PRO A 165 19.18 -0.20 -26.60
C PRO A 165 18.11 -0.16 -27.69
N THR A 166 17.31 0.90 -27.71
CA THR A 166 16.35 1.15 -28.78
C THR A 166 17.13 1.27 -30.09
N PHE A 167 16.94 0.33 -31.00
CA PHE A 167 17.51 0.43 -32.35
C PHE A 167 16.86 1.62 -33.05
N THR A 168 17.57 2.75 -33.14
CA THR A 168 17.19 3.84 -34.02
C THR A 168 17.23 3.32 -35.46
N PRO A 169 16.10 3.25 -36.20
CA PRO A 169 16.13 2.82 -37.58
C PRO A 169 16.97 3.80 -38.40
N ALA A 170 17.90 3.27 -39.19
CA ALA A 170 18.71 4.06 -40.11
C ALA A 170 17.80 4.83 -41.09
N PRO A 171 18.14 6.08 -41.45
CA PRO A 171 17.36 6.82 -42.44
C PRO A 171 17.37 6.04 -43.76
N VAL A 172 16.17 5.76 -44.27
CA VAL A 172 15.97 5.15 -45.58
C VAL A 172 16.54 6.12 -46.62
N ALA A 173 17.61 5.72 -47.30
CA ALA A 173 18.09 6.42 -48.48
C ALA A 173 17.13 6.14 -49.65
N THR A 174 16.42 7.17 -50.11
CA THR A 174 15.56 7.10 -51.29
C THR A 174 16.41 7.12 -52.56
N PRO A 175 16.15 6.26 -53.56
CA PRO A 175 16.82 6.30 -54.87
C PRO A 175 16.37 7.46 -55.75
#